data_AF-A0A7V4EFS6-F1
#
_entry.id   AF-A0A7V4EFS6-F1
#
_cell.length_a   1.000
_cell.length_b   1.000
_cell.length_c   1.000
_cell.angle_alpha   90.00
_cell.angle_beta   90.00
_cell.angle_gamma   90.00
#
_symmetry.space_group_name_H-M   'P 1'
#
loop_
_entity.id
_entity.type
_entity.pdbx_description
1 polymer ?
#
loop_
_entity_poly.entity_id
_entity_poly.type
_entity_poly.pdbx_seq_one_letter_code
_entity_poly.pdbx_strand_id
1 'polypeptide(L)'
;MRQKGFTLIELLIVIVIIAILAAALIPNILNARARALQAAAQSYARDVVSALESVQSAFSRIDWQQTAANSLITIATNGALGSTNSGWRDAFGNVLNPQPTVNWSDFLRVPTNGITNVIVGSSAAGNFDNIRVCISQRVPTTAGQRFNIYSLYVNGNRFESRLNQTSAATAMADCP
;
A
#
# COMPACT_ATOMS: atom_id res chain seq x y z
N MET A 1 22.72 -54.67 -23.26
CA MET A 1 23.11 -53.33 -22.76
C MET A 1 22.97 -53.35 -21.24
N ARG A 2 24.06 -53.15 -20.48
CA ARG A 2 24.01 -53.15 -19.00
C ARG A 2 23.42 -51.82 -18.53
N GLN A 3 22.21 -51.83 -18.00
CA GLN A 3 21.67 -50.68 -17.28
C GLN A 3 22.44 -50.54 -15.96
N LYS A 4 23.13 -49.41 -15.77
CA LYS A 4 23.65 -49.01 -14.46
C LYS A 4 22.46 -48.61 -13.59
N GLY A 5 22.17 -49.38 -12.55
CA GLY A 5 21.19 -49.02 -11.54
C GLY A 5 21.72 -47.87 -10.68
N PHE A 6 20.85 -46.91 -10.37
CA PHE A 6 21.14 -45.83 -9.43
C PHE A 6 21.33 -46.42 -8.03
N THR A 7 22.39 -46.05 -7.33
CA THR A 7 22.61 -46.59 -5.98
C THR A 7 21.76 -45.84 -4.95
N LEU A 8 21.27 -46.55 -3.92
CA LEU A 8 20.54 -45.93 -2.81
C LEU A 8 21.38 -44.87 -2.09
N ILE A 9 22.70 -45.07 -2.02
CA ILE A 9 23.62 -44.13 -1.36
C ILE A 9 23.80 -42.84 -2.16
N GLU A 10 23.83 -42.90 -3.50
CA GLU A 10 23.84 -41.71 -4.36
C GLU A 10 22.58 -40.88 -4.12
N LEU A 11 21.41 -41.53 -4.02
CA LEU A 11 20.16 -40.82 -3.75
C LEU A 11 20.16 -40.19 -2.36
N LEU A 12 20.71 -40.88 -1.36
CA LEU A 12 20.74 -40.43 0.03
C LEU A 12 21.62 -39.18 0.21
N ILE A 13 22.80 -39.15 -0.40
CA ILE A 13 23.69 -37.97 -0.29
C ILE A 13 23.06 -36.76 -0.97
N VAL A 14 22.39 -36.97 -2.12
CA VAL A 14 21.72 -35.88 -2.85
C VAL A 14 20.61 -35.24 -2.02
N ILE A 15 19.75 -36.01 -1.37
CA ILE A 15 18.68 -35.45 -0.53
C ILE A 15 19.23 -34.69 0.69
N VAL A 16 20.35 -35.16 1.27
CA VAL A 16 21.00 -34.49 2.40
C VAL A 16 21.55 -33.13 1.97
N ILE A 17 22.22 -33.06 0.82
CA ILE A 17 22.74 -31.80 0.28
C ILE A 17 21.59 -30.83 -0.02
N ILE A 18 20.51 -31.28 -0.67
CA ILE A 18 19.33 -30.45 -0.96
C ILE A 18 18.70 -29.93 0.35
N ALA A 19 18.61 -30.76 1.40
CA ALA A 19 18.06 -30.35 2.69
C ALA A 19 18.87 -29.22 3.34
N ILE A 20 20.21 -29.29 3.29
CA ILE A 20 21.10 -28.25 3.84
C ILE A 20 20.93 -26.94 3.05
N LEU A 21 20.90 -27.02 1.70
CA LEU A 21 20.71 -25.84 0.84
C LEU A 21 19.35 -25.19 1.07
N ALA A 22 18.28 -25.99 1.17
CA ALA A 22 16.94 -25.50 1.42
C ALA A 22 16.81 -24.82 2.78
N ALA A 23 17.38 -25.40 3.84
CA ALA A 23 17.34 -24.84 5.20
C ALA A 23 17.99 -23.45 5.29
N ALA A 24 19.10 -23.22 4.59
CA ALA A 24 19.75 -21.92 4.53
C ALA A 24 18.99 -20.89 3.67
N LEU A 25 18.28 -21.35 2.63
CA LEU A 25 17.65 -20.45 1.65
C LEU A 25 16.27 -19.93 2.10
N ILE A 26 15.44 -20.78 2.74
CA ILE A 26 14.08 -20.44 3.20
C ILE A 26 14.00 -19.10 3.96
N PRO A 27 14.83 -18.83 5.00
CA PRO A 27 14.70 -17.58 5.76
C PRO A 27 14.99 -16.33 4.90
N ASN A 28 15.92 -16.43 3.95
CA ASN A 28 16.26 -15.32 3.07
C ASN A 28 15.08 -14.98 2.13
N ILE A 29 14.40 -15.99 1.58
CA ILE A 29 13.24 -15.78 0.70
C ILE A 29 12.09 -15.08 1.43
N LEU A 30 11.81 -15.46 2.68
CA LEU A 30 10.74 -14.83 3.48
C LEU A 30 11.02 -13.34 3.73
N ASN A 31 12.26 -13.01 4.09
CA ASN A 31 12.69 -11.63 4.28
C ASN A 31 12.68 -10.83 2.97
N ALA A 32 13.10 -11.45 1.86
CA ALA A 32 13.06 -10.83 0.54
C ALA A 32 11.63 -10.50 0.11
N ARG A 33 10.68 -11.41 0.37
CA ARG A 33 9.26 -11.17 0.10
C ARG A 33 8.72 -10.02 0.94
N ALA A 34 9.00 -9.98 2.24
CA ALA A 34 8.55 -8.90 3.11
C ALA A 34 9.07 -7.52 2.63
N ARG A 35 10.36 -7.43 2.27
CA ARG A 35 10.95 -6.22 1.69
C ARG A 35 10.31 -5.83 0.35
N ALA A 36 10.04 -6.80 -0.51
CA ALA A 36 9.38 -6.55 -1.80
C ALA A 36 7.96 -6.01 -1.61
N LEU A 37 7.20 -6.54 -0.64
CA LEU A 37 5.86 -6.05 -0.31
C LEU A 37 5.89 -4.61 0.24
N GLN A 38 6.84 -4.30 1.13
CA GLN A 38 7.04 -2.95 1.65
C GLN A 38 7.45 -1.97 0.53
N ALA A 39 8.37 -2.36 -0.34
CA ALA A 39 8.78 -1.55 -1.48
C ALA A 39 7.62 -1.30 -2.45
N ALA A 40 6.77 -2.30 -2.69
CA ALA A 40 5.57 -2.15 -3.51
C ALA A 40 4.57 -1.16 -2.88
N ALA A 41 4.36 -1.23 -1.57
CA ALA A 41 3.50 -0.27 -0.86
C ALA A 41 4.08 1.16 -0.93
N GLN A 42 5.39 1.32 -0.73
CA GLN A 42 6.03 2.63 -0.83
C GLN A 42 5.96 3.20 -2.25
N SER A 43 6.19 2.38 -3.29
CA SER A 43 6.05 2.80 -4.69
C SER A 43 4.61 3.24 -4.98
N TYR A 44 3.64 2.43 -4.58
CA TYR A 44 2.23 2.74 -4.79
C TYR A 44 1.80 4.02 -4.05
N ALA A 45 2.35 4.28 -2.87
CA ALA A 45 2.11 5.54 -2.16
C ALA A 45 2.61 6.77 -2.94
N ARG A 46 3.74 6.65 -3.65
CA ARG A 46 4.25 7.73 -4.53
C ARG A 46 3.37 7.89 -5.76
N ASP A 47 2.92 6.78 -6.36
CA ASP A 47 2.00 6.80 -7.49
C ASP A 47 0.69 7.53 -7.10
N VAL A 48 0.19 7.29 -5.88
CA VAL A 48 -0.96 8.01 -5.31
C VAL A 48 -0.73 9.52 -5.22
N VAL A 49 0.44 9.96 -4.74
CA VAL A 49 0.76 11.40 -4.71
C VAL A 49 0.77 11.99 -6.13
N SER A 50 1.40 11.29 -7.08
CA SER A 50 1.44 11.74 -8.49
C SER A 50 0.03 11.81 -9.11
N ALA A 51 -0.85 10.87 -8.75
CA ALA A 51 -2.24 10.90 -9.18
C ALA A 51 -3.04 12.05 -8.54
N LEU A 52 -2.79 12.38 -7.27
CA LEU A 52 -3.40 13.54 -6.62
C LEU A 52 -3.01 14.86 -7.29
N GLU A 53 -1.73 15.00 -7.65
CA GLU A 53 -1.23 16.14 -8.44
C GLU A 53 -1.90 16.19 -9.82
N SER A 54 -2.08 15.03 -10.46
CA SER A 54 -2.78 14.91 -11.75
C SER A 54 -4.25 15.32 -11.62
N VAL A 55 -4.94 14.91 -10.55
CA VAL A 55 -6.32 15.35 -10.24
C VAL A 55 -6.38 16.86 -10.07
N GLN A 56 -5.47 17.45 -9.30
CA GLN A 56 -5.43 18.90 -9.14
C GLN A 56 -5.20 19.63 -10.47
N SER A 57 -4.42 19.07 -11.39
CA SER A 57 -4.24 19.64 -12.73
C SER A 57 -5.46 19.46 -13.65
N ALA A 58 -6.19 18.35 -13.50
CA ALA A 58 -7.35 18.04 -14.33
C ALA A 58 -8.60 18.84 -13.93
N PHE A 59 -8.71 19.21 -12.65
CA PHE A 59 -9.86 19.93 -12.12
C PHE A 59 -9.47 21.35 -11.67
N SER A 60 -9.97 22.36 -12.39
CA SER A 60 -9.61 23.78 -12.22
C SER A 60 -9.72 24.39 -10.81
N ARG A 61 -10.43 23.76 -9.87
CA ARG A 61 -10.66 24.28 -8.52
C ARG A 61 -10.31 23.31 -7.40
N ILE A 62 -9.79 22.12 -7.71
CA ILE A 62 -9.41 21.16 -6.67
C ILE A 62 -8.04 21.53 -6.11
N ASP A 63 -7.95 21.62 -4.79
CA ASP A 63 -6.69 21.55 -4.05
C ASP A 63 -6.71 20.29 -3.17
N TRP A 64 -5.92 19.29 -3.56
CA TRP A 64 -5.93 18.00 -2.88
C TRP A 64 -5.29 18.09 -1.48
N GLN A 65 -4.36 19.03 -1.25
CA GLN A 65 -3.72 19.21 0.05
C GLN A 65 -4.69 19.85 1.04
N GLN A 66 -5.43 20.89 0.63
CA GLN A 66 -6.54 21.46 1.39
C GLN A 66 -7.61 20.41 1.70
N THR A 67 -7.93 19.57 0.72
CA THR A 67 -8.88 18.48 0.88
C THR A 67 -8.39 17.47 1.92
N ALA A 68 -7.16 16.95 1.76
CA ALA A 68 -6.55 15.95 2.63
C ALA A 68 -6.30 16.47 4.06
N ALA A 69 -5.98 17.76 4.21
CA ALA A 69 -5.79 18.38 5.51
C ALA A 69 -7.10 18.49 6.31
N ASN A 70 -8.27 18.55 5.65
CA ASN A 70 -9.55 18.81 6.31
C ASN A 70 -10.54 17.63 6.22
N SER A 71 -10.30 16.67 5.34
CA SER A 71 -11.17 15.53 5.09
C SER A 71 -10.38 14.36 4.52
N LEU A 72 -10.85 13.14 4.79
CA LEU A 72 -10.22 11.94 4.28
C LEU A 72 -10.53 11.76 2.79
N ILE A 73 -9.49 11.57 1.98
CA ILE A 73 -9.62 11.15 0.58
C ILE A 73 -9.48 9.63 0.53
N THR A 74 -10.56 8.92 0.19
CA THR A 74 -10.55 7.47 0.03
C THR A 74 -10.35 7.10 -1.44
N ILE A 75 -9.23 6.45 -1.74
CA ILE A 75 -8.82 6.11 -3.11
C ILE A 75 -9.19 4.67 -3.45
N ALA A 76 -8.87 3.76 -2.55
CA ALA A 76 -9.13 2.33 -2.74
C ALA A 76 -9.73 1.71 -1.49
N THR A 77 -10.64 0.77 -1.70
CA THR A 77 -11.25 -0.06 -0.66
C THR A 77 -11.32 -1.49 -1.15
N ASN A 78 -10.97 -2.46 -0.29
CA ASN A 78 -10.98 -3.88 -0.62
C ASN A 78 -10.22 -4.25 -1.92
N GLY A 79 -9.17 -3.49 -2.25
CA GLY A 79 -8.31 -3.75 -3.41
C GLY A 79 -8.86 -3.21 -4.73
N ALA A 80 -9.97 -2.48 -4.70
CA ALA A 80 -10.53 -1.80 -5.87
C ALA A 80 -10.41 -0.28 -5.74
N LEU A 81 -10.13 0.39 -6.85
CA LEU A 81 -10.21 1.85 -6.93
C LEU A 81 -11.68 2.29 -6.90
N GLY A 82 -11.95 3.38 -6.19
CA GLY A 82 -13.28 3.98 -6.09
C GLY A 82 -13.44 5.26 -6.90
N SER A 83 -14.59 5.90 -6.71
CA SER A 83 -14.84 7.29 -7.12
C SER A 83 -15.19 8.15 -5.91
N THR A 84 -14.70 9.37 -5.85
CA THR A 84 -14.90 10.31 -4.73
C THR A 84 -15.56 11.59 -5.23
N ASN A 85 -16.72 11.94 -4.66
CA ASN A 85 -17.49 13.15 -5.00
C ASN A 85 -17.84 14.00 -3.76
N SER A 86 -17.09 13.87 -2.68
CA SER A 86 -17.41 14.58 -1.43
C SER A 86 -16.14 14.93 -0.68
N GLY A 87 -16.02 16.21 -0.29
CA GLY A 87 -14.94 16.74 0.52
C GLY A 87 -13.94 17.61 -0.23
N TRP A 88 -14.00 17.68 -1.57
CA TRP A 88 -13.07 18.49 -2.38
C TRP A 88 -13.17 19.96 -2.00
N ARG A 89 -12.00 20.57 -1.80
CA ARG A 89 -11.84 21.98 -1.43
C ARG A 89 -11.02 22.73 -2.47
N ASP A 90 -11.22 24.04 -2.52
CA ASP A 90 -10.35 24.95 -3.27
C ASP A 90 -9.09 25.31 -2.46
N ALA A 91 -8.19 26.09 -3.09
CA ALA A 91 -6.96 26.56 -2.47
C ALA A 91 -7.18 27.43 -1.21
N PHE A 92 -8.38 27.96 -1.02
CA PHE A 92 -8.77 28.75 0.17
C PHE A 92 -9.41 27.88 1.27
N GLY A 93 -9.56 26.57 1.03
CA GLY A 93 -10.16 25.63 1.96
C GLY A 93 -11.68 25.60 1.93
N ASN A 94 -12.34 26.29 0.98
CA ASN A 94 -13.79 26.24 0.85
C ASN A 94 -14.22 24.93 0.18
N VAL A 95 -15.30 24.32 0.65
CA VAL A 95 -15.88 23.14 0.01
C VAL A 95 -16.44 23.55 -1.36
N LEU A 96 -16.06 22.83 -2.41
CA LEU A 96 -16.57 23.09 -3.76
C LEU A 96 -18.07 22.82 -3.86
N ASN A 97 -18.82 23.66 -4.56
CA ASN A 97 -20.23 23.41 -4.85
C ASN A 97 -20.53 23.88 -6.29
N PRO A 98 -20.87 22.98 -7.23
CA PRO A 98 -20.99 21.51 -7.08
C PRO A 98 -19.64 20.83 -6.83
N GLN A 99 -19.68 19.66 -6.18
CA GLN A 99 -18.50 18.81 -6.01
C GLN A 99 -18.17 18.08 -7.33
N PRO A 100 -16.88 18.04 -7.74
CA PRO A 100 -16.46 17.19 -8.84
C PRO A 100 -16.40 15.73 -8.42
N THR A 101 -16.82 14.83 -9.32
CA THR A 101 -16.60 13.39 -9.15
C THR A 101 -15.23 13.02 -9.72
N VAL A 102 -14.34 12.51 -8.88
CA VAL A 102 -13.03 11.98 -9.29
C VAL A 102 -13.13 10.46 -9.31
N ASN A 103 -12.92 9.85 -10.48
CA ASN A 103 -12.80 8.41 -10.61
C ASN A 103 -11.32 8.03 -10.60
N TRP A 104 -10.87 7.32 -9.57
CA TRP A 104 -9.45 7.01 -9.40
C TRP A 104 -8.90 6.07 -10.48
N SER A 105 -9.76 5.32 -11.17
CA SER A 105 -9.33 4.48 -12.30
C SER A 105 -8.82 5.27 -13.51
N ASP A 106 -9.13 6.57 -13.60
CA ASP A 106 -8.62 7.46 -14.66
C ASP A 106 -7.19 7.94 -14.36
N PHE A 107 -6.75 7.86 -13.10
CA PHE A 107 -5.46 8.42 -12.63
C PHE A 107 -4.50 7.37 -12.07
N LEU A 108 -5.00 6.21 -11.64
CA LEU A 108 -4.24 5.18 -10.96
C LEU A 108 -4.50 3.80 -11.55
N ARG A 109 -3.48 2.95 -11.46
CA ARG A 109 -3.65 1.50 -11.66
C ARG A 109 -4.26 0.89 -10.40
N VAL A 110 -5.11 -0.12 -10.58
CA VAL A 110 -5.67 -0.93 -9.49
C VAL A 110 -4.54 -1.47 -8.58
N PRO A 111 -4.68 -1.37 -7.25
CA PRO A 111 -3.66 -1.85 -6.33
C PRO A 111 -3.44 -3.36 -6.44
N THR A 112 -2.19 -3.79 -6.30
CA THR A 112 -1.78 -5.20 -6.33
C THR A 112 -1.07 -5.58 -5.02
N ASN A 113 -0.49 -6.78 -4.94
CA ASN A 113 0.34 -7.22 -3.81
C ASN A 113 -0.39 -7.21 -2.46
N GLY A 114 -1.71 -7.41 -2.47
CA GLY A 114 -2.54 -7.42 -1.26
C GLY A 114 -2.83 -6.04 -0.67
N ILE A 115 -2.51 -4.94 -1.37
CA ILE A 115 -2.97 -3.61 -0.96
C ILE A 115 -4.50 -3.57 -1.06
N THR A 116 -5.18 -3.28 0.04
CA THR A 116 -6.65 -3.27 0.11
C THR A 116 -7.22 -1.88 0.27
N ASN A 117 -6.69 -1.09 1.21
CA ASN A 117 -7.21 0.24 1.52
C ASN A 117 -6.13 1.28 1.29
N VAL A 118 -6.50 2.37 0.65
CA VAL A 118 -5.63 3.50 0.37
C VAL A 118 -6.41 4.76 0.67
N ILE A 119 -5.97 5.48 1.69
CA ILE A 119 -6.60 6.69 2.18
C ILE A 119 -5.53 7.78 2.34
N VAL A 120 -5.90 9.02 2.10
CA VAL A 120 -5.00 10.18 2.19
C VAL A 120 -5.63 11.24 3.06
N GLY A 121 -4.85 11.77 3.99
CA GLY A 121 -5.32 12.79 4.91
C GLY A 121 -4.27 13.18 5.93
N SER A 122 -4.69 13.98 6.90
CA SER A 122 -3.94 14.30 8.12
C SER A 122 -4.62 13.72 9.36
N SER A 123 -3.89 13.58 10.47
CA SER A 123 -4.44 13.14 11.76
C SER A 123 -5.27 14.22 12.47
N ALA A 124 -5.17 15.48 12.04
CA ALA A 124 -5.92 16.61 12.57
C ALA A 124 -6.28 17.59 11.44
N ALA A 125 -7.49 18.13 11.50
CA ALA A 125 -7.99 19.09 10.51
C ALA A 125 -7.07 20.32 10.41
N GLY A 126 -6.74 20.76 9.20
CA GLY A 126 -5.87 21.90 8.91
C GLY A 126 -4.36 21.65 9.13
N ASN A 127 -3.95 20.42 9.49
CA ASN A 127 -2.53 20.10 9.66
C ASN A 127 -1.88 19.67 8.33
N PHE A 128 -1.34 20.65 7.60
CA PHE A 128 -0.67 20.44 6.32
C PHE A 128 0.67 19.73 6.44
N ASP A 129 1.40 19.91 7.55
CA ASP A 129 2.71 19.28 7.77
C ASP A 129 2.61 17.76 7.93
N ASN A 130 1.43 17.26 8.32
CA ASN A 130 1.20 15.84 8.60
C ASN A 130 0.38 15.12 7.52
N ILE A 131 0.24 15.69 6.32
CA ILE A 131 -0.47 14.99 5.25
C ILE A 131 0.30 13.73 4.86
N ARG A 132 -0.39 12.59 4.87
CA ARG A 132 0.17 11.28 4.57
C ARG A 132 -0.75 10.42 3.73
N VAL A 133 -0.13 9.61 2.88
CA VAL A 133 -0.78 8.50 2.19
C VAL A 133 -0.66 7.27 3.07
N CYS A 134 -1.80 6.69 3.45
CA CYS A 134 -1.86 5.51 4.27
C CYS A 134 -2.38 4.31 3.48
N ILE A 135 -1.60 3.24 3.49
CA ILE A 135 -1.82 2.02 2.73
C ILE A 135 -1.97 0.86 3.69
N SER A 136 -3.06 0.12 3.56
CA SER A 136 -3.24 -1.16 4.25
C SER A 136 -2.99 -2.30 3.29
N GLN A 137 -2.03 -3.16 3.64
CA GLN A 137 -1.66 -4.33 2.86
C GLN A 137 -1.97 -5.60 3.64
N ARG A 138 -2.80 -6.47 3.07
CA ARG A 138 -3.13 -7.77 3.64
C ARG A 138 -1.92 -8.69 3.62
N VAL A 139 -1.63 -9.30 4.77
CA VAL A 139 -0.64 -10.36 4.91
C VAL A 139 -1.37 -11.71 4.78
N PRO A 140 -0.93 -12.60 3.87
CA PRO A 140 -1.51 -13.92 3.74
C PRO A 140 -1.09 -14.77 4.95
N THR A 141 -1.99 -14.93 5.91
CA THR A 141 -1.80 -15.77 7.11
C THR A 141 -2.95 -16.74 7.28
N THR A 142 -2.69 -17.90 7.90
CA THR A 142 -3.70 -18.90 8.26
C THR A 142 -4.51 -18.52 9.52
N ALA A 143 -3.99 -17.62 10.35
CA ALA A 143 -4.59 -17.20 11.64
C ALA A 143 -5.61 -16.04 11.52
N GLY A 144 -6.31 -15.94 10.40
CA GLY A 144 -7.24 -14.84 10.10
C GLY A 144 -6.63 -13.72 9.24
N GLN A 145 -7.35 -12.61 9.07
CA GLN A 145 -6.85 -11.47 8.30
C GLN A 145 -5.90 -10.64 9.14
N ARG A 146 -4.67 -10.43 8.64
CA ARG A 146 -3.65 -9.55 9.20
C ARG A 146 -3.30 -8.48 8.16
N PHE A 147 -2.95 -7.29 8.63
CA PHE A 147 -2.57 -6.17 7.78
C PHE A 147 -1.26 -5.54 8.22
N ASN A 148 -0.44 -5.14 7.26
CA ASN A 148 0.65 -4.20 7.47
C ASN A 148 0.17 -2.85 6.96
N ILE A 149 0.26 -1.83 7.82
CA ILE A 149 -0.17 -0.47 7.51
C ILE A 149 1.09 0.37 7.31
N TYR A 150 1.14 1.12 6.22
CA TYR A 150 2.25 1.99 5.87
C TYR A 150 1.77 3.42 5.67
N SER A 151 2.59 4.38 6.11
CA SER A 151 2.35 5.80 5.91
C SER A 151 3.51 6.42 5.14
N LEU A 152 3.21 7.14 4.05
CA LEU A 152 4.16 8.02 3.37
C LEU A 152 3.75 9.47 3.64
N TYR A 153 4.59 10.21 4.35
CA TYR A 153 4.40 11.64 4.59
C TYR A 153 4.80 12.42 3.34
N VAL A 154 3.88 13.22 2.81
CA VAL A 154 4.07 13.85 1.50
C VAL A 154 5.11 14.98 1.57
N ASN A 155 5.11 15.76 2.65
CA ASN A 155 6.01 16.91 2.82
C ASN A 155 7.41 16.53 3.37
N GLY A 156 7.56 15.35 3.98
CA GLY A 156 8.81 14.92 4.61
C GLY A 156 9.45 13.68 3.98
N ASN A 157 8.81 13.06 2.99
CA ASN A 157 9.19 11.77 2.38
C ASN A 157 9.53 10.67 3.41
N ARG A 158 9.00 10.81 4.63
CA ARG A 158 9.18 9.89 5.73
C ARG A 158 8.24 8.71 5.51
N PHE A 159 8.76 7.50 5.67
CA PHE A 159 7.98 6.28 5.54
C PHE A 159 7.94 5.56 6.88
N GLU A 160 6.74 5.29 7.37
CA GLU A 160 6.51 4.59 8.63
C GLU A 160 5.66 3.35 8.41
N SER A 161 5.80 2.37 9.28
CA SER A 161 5.09 1.10 9.18
C SER A 161 4.60 0.61 10.53
N ARG A 162 3.38 0.09 10.55
CA ARG A 162 2.78 -0.62 11.68
C ARG A 162 2.36 -2.00 11.19
N LEU A 163 3.06 -3.04 11.65
CA LEU A 163 2.90 -4.40 11.16
C LEU A 163 1.85 -5.18 11.97
N ASN A 164 1.35 -6.27 11.40
CA ASN A 164 0.53 -7.28 12.08
C ASN A 164 -0.75 -6.75 12.76
N GLN A 165 -1.44 -5.80 12.11
CA GLN A 165 -2.71 -5.25 12.54
C GLN A 165 -3.87 -6.21 12.24
N THR A 166 -4.94 -6.14 13.05
CA THR A 166 -6.13 -6.99 12.93
C THR A 166 -7.12 -6.50 11.87
N SER A 167 -7.01 -5.23 11.47
CA SER A 167 -7.88 -4.56 10.48
C SER A 167 -7.08 -3.64 9.57
N ALA A 168 -7.64 -3.32 8.41
CA ALA A 168 -7.14 -2.25 7.55
C ALA A 168 -7.45 -0.88 8.18
N ALA A 169 -6.63 0.12 7.86
CA ALA A 169 -6.88 1.50 8.22
C ALA A 169 -8.16 2.02 7.54
N THR A 170 -9.01 2.65 8.32
CA THR A 170 -10.23 3.35 7.85
C THR A 170 -10.21 4.84 8.20
N ALA A 171 -9.37 5.23 9.15
CA ALA A 171 -9.12 6.61 9.51
C ALA A 171 -7.61 6.90 9.58
N MET A 172 -7.24 8.18 9.49
CA MET A 172 -5.85 8.59 9.63
C MET A 172 -5.25 8.22 10.99
N ALA A 173 -6.05 8.13 12.06
CA ALA A 173 -5.57 7.71 13.38
C ALA A 173 -5.07 6.25 13.43
N ASP A 174 -5.57 5.38 12.53
CA ASP A 174 -5.16 3.98 12.45
C ASP A 174 -3.75 3.81 11.86
N CYS A 175 -3.30 4.84 11.13
CA CYS A 175 -2.04 4.84 10.41
C CYS A 175 -0.87 5.17 11.35
N PRO A 176 0.31 4.56 11.15
CA PRO A 176 1.54 4.96 11.84
C PRO A 176 1.84 6.43 11.55
#